data_AF-A0A352WUE3-F1
#
_entry.id   AF-A0A352WUE3-F1
#
_cell.length_a   1.000
_cell.length_b   1.000
_cell.length_c   1.000
_cell.angle_alpha   90.00
_cell.angle_beta   90.00
_cell.angle_gamma   90.00
#
_symmetry.space_group_name_H-M   'P 1'
#
loop_
_entity.id
_entity.type
_entity.pdbx_description
1 polymer ?
#
loop_
_entity_poly.entity_id
_entity_poly.type
_entity_poly.pdbx_seq_one_letter_code
_entity_poly.pdbx_strand_id
1 'polypeptide(L)'
;MLHQGLYEQIINKGLDKELAENTDKLCQTAPIDAGESSKVLAKYISDIIEKGLDNVRDNGGDLSAQVELVNKIVTTVMTETKEADFDLLAVAKRAEQLLALFDKQNSILALNNKAEIVRPETSIAQSSLFTGAIHEPQMFTELKQEIVSCNRIDMLVSFIKWSGLRLIMDELTEFTQKGGELRFITTSYMGATDVKAIEELRKLPNTRIKVSYDTKRTRLHAKTYVFYRDTGFTTAYVGSSNLSNAAFLHL
;
A
#
# COMPACT_ATOMS: atom_id res chain seq x y z
N MET A 1 10.77 30.07 11.96
CA MET A 1 12.10 30.43 11.43
C MET A 1 12.42 29.52 10.27
N LEU A 2 12.37 30.08 9.06
CA LEU A 2 12.76 29.39 7.84
C LEU A 2 14.26 29.09 7.82
N HIS A 3 14.57 27.81 7.70
CA HIS A 3 15.93 27.30 7.50
C HIS A 3 16.36 27.48 6.04
N GLN A 4 17.67 27.55 5.79
CA GLN A 4 18.16 27.54 4.41
C GLN A 4 18.05 26.12 3.84
N GLY A 5 17.49 25.97 2.64
CA GLY A 5 17.27 24.67 2.02
C GLY A 5 16.24 24.71 0.90
N LEU A 6 15.90 23.52 0.39
CA LEU A 6 14.85 23.32 -0.60
C LEU A 6 13.49 23.17 0.09
N TYR A 7 12.46 23.75 -0.52
CA TYR A 7 11.09 23.68 -0.04
C TYR A 7 10.17 23.24 -1.18
N GLU A 8 9.23 22.36 -0.85
CA GLU A 8 8.17 21.89 -1.75
C GLU A 8 6.83 21.96 -0.99
N GLN A 9 6.37 23.18 -0.70
CA GLN A 9 5.16 23.43 0.10
C GLN A 9 4.40 24.67 -0.38
N ILE A 10 3.09 24.72 -0.10
CA ILE A 10 2.27 25.89 -0.41
C ILE A 10 2.66 27.05 0.50
N ILE A 11 2.78 28.25 -0.10
CA ILE A 11 2.92 29.50 0.63
C ILE A 11 1.58 29.83 1.29
N ASN A 12 1.43 29.45 2.56
CA ASN A 12 0.29 29.81 3.39
C ASN A 12 0.45 31.22 4.00
N LYS A 13 -0.60 31.74 4.63
CA LYS A 13 -0.59 33.10 5.21
C LYS A 13 0.50 33.34 6.25
N GLY A 14 0.94 32.30 6.96
CA GLY A 14 2.04 32.41 7.94
C GLY A 14 3.41 32.46 7.24
N LEU A 15 3.62 31.56 6.27
CA LEU A 15 4.83 31.51 5.47
C LEU A 15 5.02 32.78 4.63
N ASP A 16 3.94 33.33 4.07
CA ASP A 16 3.95 34.58 3.31
C ASP A 16 4.48 35.76 4.15
N LYS A 17 4.04 35.87 5.41
CA LYS A 17 4.56 36.87 6.36
C LYS A 17 6.02 36.64 6.69
N GLU A 18 6.40 35.39 6.97
CA GLU A 18 7.79 35.07 7.31
C GLU A 18 8.74 35.33 6.13
N LEU A 19 8.31 35.04 4.89
CA LEU A 19 9.07 35.37 3.68
C LEU A 19 9.22 36.88 3.50
N ALA A 20 8.17 37.66 3.78
CA ALA A 20 8.22 39.12 3.71
C ALA A 20 9.21 39.74 4.73
N GLU A 21 9.43 39.08 5.87
CA GLU A 21 10.40 39.51 6.89
C GLU A 21 11.85 39.13 6.53
N ASN A 22 12.08 38.12 5.69
CA ASN A 22 13.41 37.57 5.36
C ASN A 22 13.93 38.09 3.99
N THR A 23 14.01 39.41 3.84
CA THR A 23 14.42 40.06 2.58
C THR A 23 15.89 39.87 2.20
N ASP A 24 16.72 39.41 3.13
CA ASP A 24 18.15 39.12 2.95
C ASP A 24 18.41 37.75 2.30
N LYS A 25 17.37 36.90 2.16
CA LYS A 25 17.48 35.55 1.61
C LYS A 25 17.05 35.52 0.14
N LEU A 26 17.70 34.66 -0.65
CA LEU A 26 17.25 34.34 -2.00
C LEU A 26 16.00 33.46 -1.92
N CYS A 27 14.87 33.96 -2.46
CA CYS A 27 13.62 33.22 -2.55
C CYS A 27 13.29 32.91 -4.01
N GLN A 28 13.01 31.64 -4.30
CA GLN A 28 12.51 31.20 -5.60
C GLN A 28 11.13 30.59 -5.41
N THR A 29 10.15 31.11 -6.15
CA THR A 29 8.76 30.63 -6.13
C THR A 29 8.28 30.37 -7.55
N ALA A 30 7.26 29.51 -7.68
CA ALA A 30 6.58 29.25 -8.94
C ALA A 30 5.06 29.23 -8.68
N PRO A 31 4.23 29.62 -9.67
CA PRO A 31 2.80 29.42 -9.57
C PRO A 31 2.48 27.93 -9.46
N ILE A 32 1.37 27.60 -8.79
CA ILE A 32 0.87 26.23 -8.75
C ILE A 32 0.53 25.81 -10.19
N ASP A 33 1.08 24.68 -10.65
CA ASP A 33 0.77 24.12 -11.95
C ASP A 33 -0.74 23.81 -12.04
N ALA A 34 -1.42 24.36 -13.05
CA ALA A 34 -2.85 24.18 -13.24
C ALA A 34 -3.23 22.69 -13.39
N GLY A 35 -2.38 21.88 -14.03
CA GLY A 35 -2.59 20.44 -14.24
C GLY A 35 -2.47 19.60 -12.97
N GLU A 36 -1.69 20.05 -11.98
CA GLU A 36 -1.49 19.37 -10.70
C GLU A 36 -2.18 20.10 -9.52
N SER A 37 -2.86 21.21 -9.79
CA SER A 37 -3.40 22.13 -8.77
C SER A 37 -4.32 21.45 -7.76
N SER A 38 -5.25 20.61 -8.24
CA SER A 38 -6.18 19.87 -7.38
C SER A 38 -5.45 18.96 -6.39
N LYS A 39 -4.41 18.26 -6.85
CA LYS A 39 -3.62 17.34 -6.02
C LYS A 39 -2.75 18.07 -5.00
N VAL A 40 -2.11 19.16 -5.41
CA VAL A 40 -1.26 19.99 -4.52
C VAL A 40 -2.11 20.61 -3.41
N LEU A 41 -3.27 21.18 -3.76
CA LEU A 41 -4.20 21.77 -2.79
C LEU A 41 -4.86 20.72 -1.89
N ALA A 42 -5.24 19.56 -2.44
CA ALA A 42 -5.81 18.46 -1.66
C ALA A 42 -4.81 17.92 -0.62
N LYS A 43 -3.53 17.81 -0.98
CA LYS A 43 -2.49 17.42 -0.01
C LYS A 43 -2.36 18.45 1.12
N TYR A 44 -2.34 19.75 0.77
CA TYR A 44 -2.24 20.81 1.76
C TYR A 44 -3.44 20.87 2.71
N ILE A 45 -4.68 20.72 2.21
CA ILE A 45 -5.87 20.72 3.06
C ILE A 45 -5.93 19.45 3.94
N SER A 46 -5.41 18.31 3.46
CA SER A 46 -5.34 17.07 4.25
C SER A 46 -4.58 17.28 5.56
N ASP A 47 -3.41 17.93 5.50
CA ASP A 47 -2.59 18.22 6.69
C ASP A 47 -3.32 19.13 7.69
N ILE A 48 -4.15 20.05 7.20
CA ILE A 48 -4.96 20.95 8.03
C ILE A 48 -6.10 20.18 8.69
N ILE A 49 -6.79 19.34 7.92
CA ILE A 49 -7.91 18.53 8.40
C ILE A 49 -7.44 17.55 9.47
N GLU A 50 -6.30 16.88 9.27
CA GLU A 50 -5.69 15.98 10.24
C GLU A 50 -5.43 16.69 11.57
N LYS A 51 -4.72 17.83 11.55
CA LYS A 51 -4.50 18.67 12.74
C LYS A 51 -5.80 19.16 13.38
N GLY A 52 -6.81 19.48 12.57
CA GLY A 52 -8.13 19.87 13.04
C GLY A 52 -8.82 18.74 13.79
N LEU A 53 -8.76 17.51 13.28
CA LEU A 53 -9.32 16.32 13.91
C LEU A 53 -8.59 15.96 15.20
N ASP A 54 -7.26 16.06 15.24
CA ASP A 54 -6.48 15.89 16.47
C ASP A 54 -6.87 16.94 17.52
N ASN A 55 -6.98 18.22 17.13
CA ASN A 55 -7.42 19.29 18.03
C ASN A 55 -8.84 19.06 18.58
N VAL A 56 -9.77 18.48 17.81
CA VAL A 56 -11.10 18.12 18.32
C VAL A 56 -10.97 17.13 19.47
N ARG A 57 -10.12 16.10 19.30
CA ARG A 57 -9.86 15.09 20.34
C ARG A 57 -9.18 15.71 21.56
N ASP A 58 -8.15 16.52 21.34
CA ASP A 58 -7.35 17.14 22.41
C ASP A 58 -8.17 18.13 23.24
N ASN A 59 -9.23 18.71 22.67
CA ASN A 59 -10.20 19.57 23.36
C ASN A 59 -11.39 18.79 23.96
N GLY A 60 -11.31 17.47 24.08
CA GLY A 60 -12.30 16.63 24.76
C GLY A 60 -13.44 16.12 23.87
N GLY A 61 -13.36 16.30 22.55
CA GLY A 61 -14.27 15.70 21.59
C GLY A 61 -14.02 14.20 21.42
N ASP A 62 -15.06 13.45 21.12
CA ASP A 62 -14.99 12.03 20.78
C ASP A 62 -14.94 11.80 19.26
N LEU A 63 -14.97 10.53 18.85
CA LEU A 63 -15.01 10.15 17.44
C LEU A 63 -16.25 10.70 16.72
N SER A 64 -17.39 10.85 17.42
CA SER A 64 -18.60 11.44 16.84
C SER A 64 -18.37 12.90 16.49
N ALA A 65 -17.73 13.67 17.37
CA ALA A 65 -17.36 15.06 17.09
C ALA A 65 -16.40 15.19 15.89
N GLN A 66 -15.47 14.25 15.73
CA GLN A 66 -14.61 14.19 14.55
C GLN A 66 -15.39 13.89 13.27
N VAL A 67 -16.32 12.93 13.31
CA VAL A 67 -17.21 12.61 12.17
C VAL A 67 -18.09 13.80 11.80
N GLU A 68 -18.62 14.53 12.79
CA GLU A 68 -19.37 15.76 12.54
C GLU A 68 -18.53 16.83 11.83
N LEU A 69 -17.26 17.00 12.21
CA LEU A 69 -16.34 17.91 11.53
C LEU A 69 -16.12 17.49 10.08
N VAL A 70 -15.86 16.21 9.83
CA VAL A 70 -15.70 15.69 8.46
C VAL A 70 -16.95 15.92 7.63
N ASN A 71 -18.13 15.62 8.17
CA ASN A 71 -19.39 15.79 7.43
C ASN A 71 -19.70 17.27 7.15
N LYS A 72 -19.33 18.20 8.03
CA LYS A 72 -19.41 19.65 7.74
C LYS A 72 -18.55 20.04 6.55
N ILE A 73 -17.36 19.45 6.42
CA ILE A 73 -16.47 19.69 5.27
C ILE A 73 -17.11 19.14 3.99
N VAL A 74 -17.67 17.92 4.04
CA VAL A 74 -18.41 17.32 2.91
C VAL A 74 -19.58 18.23 2.47
N THR A 75 -20.40 18.72 3.40
CA THR A 75 -21.48 19.68 3.10
C THR A 75 -20.95 20.96 2.44
N THR A 76 -19.78 21.44 2.88
CA THR A 76 -19.15 22.63 2.30
C THR A 76 -18.73 22.37 0.85
N VAL A 77 -18.05 21.25 0.58
CA VAL A 77 -17.66 20.86 -0.79
C VAL A 77 -18.89 20.71 -1.68
N MET A 78 -19.93 20.03 -1.21
CA MET A 78 -21.21 19.87 -1.93
C MET A 78 -21.80 21.24 -2.31
N THR A 79 -21.86 22.18 -1.37
CA THR A 79 -22.49 23.49 -1.58
C THR A 79 -21.69 24.35 -2.55
N GLU A 80 -20.36 24.38 -2.41
CA GLU A 80 -19.48 25.20 -3.25
C GLU A 80 -19.33 24.65 -4.68
N THR A 81 -19.34 23.33 -4.83
CA THR A 81 -19.28 22.67 -6.15
C THR A 81 -20.64 22.57 -6.83
N LYS A 82 -21.74 22.69 -6.06
CA LYS A 82 -23.12 22.44 -6.51
C LYS A 82 -23.37 21.01 -6.98
N GLU A 83 -22.57 20.06 -6.50
CA GLU A 83 -22.68 18.65 -6.83
C GLU A 83 -23.35 17.91 -5.67
N ALA A 84 -24.63 17.57 -5.83
CA ALA A 84 -25.44 16.95 -4.78
C ALA A 84 -24.93 15.56 -4.36
N ASP A 85 -24.23 14.86 -5.26
CA ASP A 85 -23.74 13.50 -5.02
C ASP A 85 -22.69 13.41 -3.90
N PHE A 86 -22.07 14.53 -3.50
CA PHE A 86 -21.16 14.55 -2.35
C PHE A 86 -21.84 14.18 -1.03
N ASP A 87 -23.17 14.36 -0.90
CA ASP A 87 -23.90 13.93 0.30
C ASP A 87 -23.80 12.42 0.53
N LEU A 88 -23.73 11.62 -0.54
CA LEU A 88 -23.55 10.17 -0.47
C LEU A 88 -22.17 9.76 0.05
N LEU A 89 -21.21 10.68 0.07
CA LEU A 89 -19.85 10.47 0.57
C LEU A 89 -19.68 10.89 2.04
N ALA A 90 -20.74 11.38 2.68
CA ALA A 90 -20.73 11.68 4.11
C ALA A 90 -20.46 10.41 4.94
N VAL A 91 -19.68 10.55 6.01
CA VAL A 91 -19.34 9.46 6.92
C VAL A 91 -20.57 9.03 7.70
N ALA A 92 -20.88 7.73 7.64
CA ALA A 92 -21.97 7.14 8.39
C ALA A 92 -21.76 7.25 9.91
N LYS A 93 -22.85 7.43 10.67
CA LYS A 93 -22.84 7.61 12.14
C LYS A 93 -22.10 6.53 12.92
N ARG A 94 -22.01 5.31 12.37
CA ARG A 94 -21.29 4.19 12.98
C ARG A 94 -19.77 4.42 13.04
N ALA A 95 -19.22 5.31 12.21
CA ALA A 95 -17.79 5.64 12.18
C ALA A 95 -16.88 4.40 12.01
N GLU A 96 -17.29 3.46 11.15
CA GLU A 96 -16.59 2.20 10.92
C GLU A 96 -15.88 2.19 9.57
N GLN A 97 -14.76 1.47 9.50
CA GLN A 97 -14.06 1.17 8.25
C GLN A 97 -14.50 -0.20 7.72
N LEU A 98 -14.76 -0.29 6.42
CA LEU A 98 -15.00 -1.57 5.75
C LEU A 98 -13.66 -2.27 5.50
N LEU A 99 -13.35 -3.30 6.30
CA LEU A 99 -12.07 -4.04 6.19
C LEU A 99 -12.16 -5.29 5.32
N ALA A 100 -13.36 -5.84 5.13
CA ALA A 100 -13.61 -7.04 4.36
C ALA A 100 -15.09 -7.18 3.99
N LEU A 101 -15.38 -7.82 2.85
CA LEU A 101 -16.72 -8.15 2.39
C LEU A 101 -16.69 -9.49 1.67
N PHE A 102 -17.43 -10.49 2.19
CA PHE A 102 -17.51 -11.83 1.61
C PHE A 102 -18.96 -12.31 1.60
N ASP A 103 -19.29 -13.17 0.63
CA ASP A 103 -20.58 -13.85 0.59
C ASP A 103 -20.71 -14.82 1.77
N LYS A 104 -21.81 -14.71 2.53
CA LYS A 104 -22.11 -15.57 3.68
C LYS A 104 -22.43 -17.01 3.30
N GLN A 105 -22.79 -17.31 2.05
CA GLN A 105 -23.26 -18.64 1.63
C GLN A 105 -22.19 -19.43 0.88
N ASN A 106 -21.31 -18.72 0.15
CA ASN A 106 -20.29 -19.33 -0.71
C ASN A 106 -18.87 -19.30 -0.12
N SER A 107 -18.72 -18.95 1.16
CA SER A 107 -17.42 -18.90 1.83
C SER A 107 -17.30 -20.00 2.88
N ILE A 108 -16.07 -20.45 3.15
CA ILE A 108 -15.75 -21.33 4.28
C ILE A 108 -16.22 -20.70 5.62
N LEU A 109 -16.40 -19.37 5.65
CA LEU A 109 -16.98 -18.59 6.74
C LEU A 109 -18.46 -18.93 7.03
N ALA A 110 -19.19 -19.45 6.03
CA ALA A 110 -20.57 -19.93 6.17
C ALA A 110 -20.69 -21.14 7.11
N LEU A 111 -19.67 -22.00 7.09
CA LEU A 111 -19.62 -23.26 7.83
C LEU A 111 -19.06 -23.08 9.25
N ASN A 112 -18.30 -22.00 9.46
CA ASN A 112 -17.70 -21.69 10.74
C ASN A 112 -17.75 -20.19 11.01
N ASN A 113 -18.69 -19.78 11.86
CA ASN A 113 -18.84 -18.39 12.32
C ASN A 113 -17.60 -17.85 13.09
N LYS A 114 -16.59 -18.69 13.36
CA LYS A 114 -15.30 -18.31 13.94
C LYS A 114 -14.14 -18.33 12.93
N ALA A 115 -14.40 -18.63 11.66
CA ALA A 115 -13.35 -18.56 10.65
C ALA A 115 -12.89 -17.11 10.52
N GLU A 116 -11.62 -16.89 10.81
CA GLU A 116 -11.01 -15.57 10.84
C GLU A 116 -10.77 -15.09 9.40
N ILE A 117 -11.09 -13.83 9.13
CA ILE A 117 -10.80 -13.22 7.84
C ILE A 117 -9.30 -12.99 7.75
N VAL A 118 -8.63 -13.74 6.89
CA VAL A 118 -7.20 -13.60 6.64
C VAL A 118 -6.93 -12.29 5.90
N ARG A 119 -6.12 -11.42 6.50
CA ARG A 119 -5.67 -10.16 5.94
C ARG A 119 -4.28 -9.82 6.47
N PRO A 120 -3.49 -9.02 5.73
CA PRO A 120 -2.24 -8.47 6.25
C PRO A 120 -2.44 -7.77 7.59
N GLU A 121 -1.46 -7.85 8.49
CA GLU A 121 -1.45 -7.06 9.73
C GLU A 121 -1.24 -5.58 9.38
N THR A 122 -0.43 -5.30 8.36
CA THR A 122 -0.27 -3.93 7.85
C THR A 122 -1.46 -3.46 7.02
N SER A 123 -1.61 -2.14 6.92
CA SER A 123 -2.71 -1.54 6.15
C SER A 123 -2.50 -1.76 4.66
N ILE A 124 -3.52 -2.31 3.99
CA ILE A 124 -3.55 -2.43 2.52
C ILE A 124 -3.87 -1.10 1.80
N ALA A 125 -4.10 -0.02 2.55
CA ALA A 125 -4.43 1.31 2.03
C ALA A 125 -3.36 2.37 2.34
N GLN A 126 -2.39 2.05 3.19
CA GLN A 126 -1.34 2.97 3.61
C GLN A 126 0.04 2.33 3.41
N SER A 127 1.05 3.16 3.13
CA SER A 127 2.42 2.70 3.01
C SER A 127 2.96 2.27 4.37
N SER A 128 3.63 1.11 4.40
CA SER A 128 4.33 0.60 5.58
C SER A 128 5.81 0.40 5.26
N LEU A 129 6.67 0.60 6.26
CA LEU A 129 8.12 0.36 6.16
C LEU A 129 8.48 -0.85 7.03
N PHE A 130 9.15 -1.83 6.42
CA PHE A 130 9.68 -3.00 7.10
C PHE A 130 11.20 -2.83 7.24
N THR A 131 11.70 -2.91 8.45
CA THR A 131 13.11 -2.78 8.81
C THR A 131 13.70 -4.04 9.43
N GLY A 132 12.88 -5.07 9.66
CA GLY A 132 13.28 -6.32 10.28
C GLY A 132 13.39 -6.23 11.80
N ALA A 133 12.72 -5.25 12.40
CA ALA A 133 12.71 -5.09 13.84
C ALA A 133 11.87 -6.20 14.50
N ILE A 134 12.24 -6.60 15.72
CA ILE A 134 11.62 -7.73 16.45
C ILE A 134 10.10 -7.55 16.66
N HIS A 135 9.62 -6.30 16.70
CA HIS A 135 8.22 -5.96 16.93
C HIS A 135 7.45 -5.65 15.64
N GLU A 136 8.07 -5.79 14.47
CA GLU A 136 7.40 -5.62 13.18
C GLU A 136 6.80 -6.96 12.68
N PRO A 137 5.70 -6.91 11.92
CA PRO A 137 5.19 -8.11 11.24
C PRO A 137 6.28 -8.68 10.33
N GLN A 138 6.50 -9.98 10.44
CA GLN A 138 7.50 -10.64 9.60
C GLN A 138 7.05 -10.61 8.14
N MET A 139 7.94 -10.22 7.23
CA MET A 139 7.61 -10.08 5.81
C MET A 139 6.98 -11.36 5.24
N PHE A 140 7.43 -12.55 5.65
CA PHE A 140 6.85 -13.79 5.14
C PHE A 140 5.40 -14.00 5.59
N THR A 141 5.03 -13.59 6.81
CA THR A 141 3.66 -13.73 7.33
C THR A 141 2.72 -12.83 6.56
N GLU A 142 3.14 -11.59 6.31
CA GLU A 142 2.45 -10.64 5.44
C GLU A 142 2.24 -11.21 4.04
N LEU A 143 3.29 -11.76 3.42
CA LEU A 143 3.19 -12.35 2.09
C LEU A 143 2.20 -13.53 2.05
N LYS A 144 2.14 -14.37 3.09
CA LYS A 144 1.14 -15.45 3.17
C LYS A 144 -0.28 -14.89 3.19
N GLN A 145 -0.52 -13.88 4.02
CA GLN A 145 -1.84 -13.23 4.14
C GLN A 145 -2.22 -12.50 2.84
N GLU A 146 -1.26 -11.88 2.18
CA GLU A 146 -1.39 -11.26 0.86
C GLU A 146 -1.78 -12.27 -0.22
N ILE A 147 -1.09 -13.42 -0.29
CA ILE A 147 -1.40 -14.50 -1.25
C ILE A 147 -2.83 -14.99 -1.08
N VAL A 148 -3.26 -15.23 0.16
CA VAL A 148 -4.60 -15.77 0.47
C VAL A 148 -5.72 -14.76 0.16
N SER A 149 -5.44 -13.46 0.22
CA SER A 149 -6.45 -12.39 0.14
C SER A 149 -6.46 -11.62 -1.19
N CYS A 150 -5.71 -12.07 -2.20
CA CYS A 150 -5.62 -11.43 -3.51
C CYS A 150 -6.27 -12.25 -4.63
N ASN A 151 -6.42 -11.65 -5.81
CA ASN A 151 -6.99 -12.27 -7.01
C ASN A 151 -5.91 -12.58 -8.07
N ARG A 152 -4.83 -11.80 -8.12
CA ARG A 152 -3.68 -12.00 -9.00
C ARG A 152 -2.39 -11.62 -8.31
N ILE A 153 -1.33 -12.35 -8.62
CA ILE A 153 0.02 -12.12 -8.10
C ILE A 153 0.98 -11.90 -9.26
N ASP A 154 1.73 -10.80 -9.19
CA ASP A 154 2.93 -10.60 -9.99
C ASP A 154 4.17 -10.51 -9.10
N MET A 155 5.13 -11.41 -9.31
CA MET A 155 6.42 -11.38 -8.63
C MET A 155 7.54 -11.17 -9.64
N LEU A 156 8.36 -10.15 -9.38
CA LEU A 156 9.63 -9.93 -10.06
C LEU A 156 10.73 -10.02 -9.03
N VAL A 157 11.56 -11.05 -9.12
CA VAL A 157 12.67 -11.26 -8.18
C VAL A 157 13.94 -11.67 -8.91
N SER A 158 15.07 -11.13 -8.48
CA SER A 158 16.35 -11.40 -9.13
C SER A 158 16.83 -12.84 -8.98
N PHE A 159 16.44 -13.52 -7.89
CA PHE A 159 16.66 -14.94 -7.73
C PHE A 159 15.61 -15.58 -6.83
N ILE A 160 15.46 -16.91 -6.95
CA ILE A 160 14.55 -17.72 -6.14
C ILE A 160 15.33 -18.85 -5.50
N LYS A 161 15.39 -18.89 -4.17
CA LYS A 161 15.91 -20.04 -3.42
C LYS A 161 14.76 -20.94 -3.00
N TRP A 162 14.95 -22.25 -3.14
CA TRP A 162 13.97 -23.24 -2.68
C TRP A 162 13.67 -23.07 -1.19
N SER A 163 14.69 -22.73 -0.40
CA SER A 163 14.57 -22.51 1.04
C SER A 163 13.60 -21.38 1.43
N GLY A 164 13.45 -20.36 0.58
CA GLY A 164 12.48 -19.28 0.76
C GLY A 164 11.13 -19.59 0.13
N LEU A 165 11.12 -20.07 -1.12
CA LEU A 165 9.88 -20.40 -1.82
C LEU A 165 9.01 -21.40 -1.04
N ARG A 166 9.64 -22.43 -0.45
CA ARG A 166 8.91 -23.46 0.32
C ARG A 166 8.07 -22.88 1.47
N LEU A 167 8.41 -21.70 1.98
CA LEU A 167 7.70 -21.09 3.10
C LEU A 167 6.29 -20.62 2.71
N ILE A 168 6.07 -20.30 1.43
CA ILE A 168 4.80 -19.79 0.89
C ILE A 168 4.18 -20.74 -0.14
N MET A 169 4.72 -21.95 -0.28
CA MET A 169 4.35 -22.86 -1.36
C MET A 169 2.94 -23.41 -1.20
N ASP A 170 2.51 -23.64 0.05
CA ASP A 170 1.17 -24.14 0.35
C ASP A 170 0.12 -23.10 -0.03
N GLU A 171 0.34 -21.83 0.34
CA GLU A 171 -0.55 -20.72 0.00
C GLU A 171 -0.60 -20.47 -1.52
N LEU A 172 0.54 -20.52 -2.22
CA LEU A 172 0.57 -20.40 -3.68
C LEU A 172 -0.17 -21.56 -4.36
N THR A 173 -0.08 -22.76 -3.80
CA THR A 173 -0.79 -23.95 -4.32
C THR A 173 -2.30 -23.77 -4.18
N GLU A 174 -2.77 -23.37 -3.00
CA GLU A 174 -4.19 -23.13 -2.77
C GLU A 174 -4.72 -21.96 -3.62
N PHE A 175 -3.98 -20.86 -3.69
CA PHE A 175 -4.32 -19.68 -4.49
C PHE A 175 -4.52 -20.03 -5.97
N THR A 176 -3.57 -20.76 -6.56
CA THR A 176 -3.65 -21.13 -7.97
C THR A 176 -4.73 -22.17 -8.26
N GLN A 177 -4.98 -23.11 -7.34
CA GLN A 177 -6.07 -24.09 -7.43
C GLN A 177 -7.46 -23.44 -7.41
N LYS A 178 -7.62 -22.33 -6.67
CA LYS A 178 -8.85 -21.53 -6.64
C LYS A 178 -9.05 -20.65 -7.89
N GLY A 179 -8.15 -20.74 -8.88
CA GLY A 179 -8.23 -19.95 -10.11
C GLY A 179 -7.39 -18.67 -10.11
N GLY A 180 -6.66 -18.39 -9.03
CA GLY A 180 -5.80 -17.21 -8.94
C GLY A 180 -4.67 -17.23 -9.98
N GLU A 181 -4.40 -16.08 -10.60
CA GLU A 181 -3.35 -15.96 -11.61
C GLU A 181 -2.00 -15.63 -10.97
N LEU A 182 -0.99 -16.47 -11.23
CA LEU A 182 0.36 -16.29 -10.72
C LEU A 182 1.35 -16.01 -11.84
N ARG A 183 2.08 -14.89 -11.77
CA ARG A 183 3.13 -14.56 -12.73
C ARG A 183 4.46 -14.33 -12.03
N PHE A 184 5.48 -15.03 -12.50
CA PHE A 184 6.85 -14.91 -12.03
C PHE A 184 7.78 -14.44 -13.14
N ILE A 185 8.56 -13.39 -12.86
CA ILE A 185 9.68 -12.94 -13.67
C ILE A 185 10.96 -13.05 -12.83
N THR A 186 11.94 -13.78 -13.35
CA THR A 186 13.26 -13.90 -12.70
C THR A 186 14.38 -13.92 -13.74
N THR A 187 15.63 -14.01 -13.31
CA THR A 187 16.81 -14.06 -14.16
C THR A 187 17.77 -15.16 -13.73
N SER A 188 18.54 -15.68 -14.68
CA SER A 188 19.66 -16.59 -14.42
C SER A 188 21.01 -15.88 -14.28
N TYR A 189 21.05 -14.53 -14.30
CA TYR A 189 22.27 -13.73 -14.36
C TYR A 189 23.35 -14.13 -13.35
N MET A 190 22.98 -14.35 -12.08
CA MET A 190 23.92 -14.74 -11.02
C MET A 190 24.02 -16.25 -10.79
N GLY A 191 23.28 -17.07 -11.55
CA GLY A 191 23.15 -18.51 -11.26
C GLY A 191 22.56 -18.82 -9.88
N ALA A 192 21.91 -17.85 -9.24
CA ALA A 192 21.47 -17.94 -7.86
C ALA A 192 20.07 -18.57 -7.71
N THR A 193 19.29 -18.69 -8.78
CA THR A 193 17.98 -19.34 -8.77
C THR A 193 18.12 -20.85 -8.75
N ASP A 194 17.50 -21.51 -7.78
CA ASP A 194 17.53 -22.97 -7.67
C ASP A 194 16.59 -23.58 -8.73
N VAL A 195 17.08 -24.53 -9.53
CA VAL A 195 16.28 -25.23 -10.56
C VAL A 195 15.03 -25.86 -9.96
N LYS A 196 15.17 -26.48 -8.78
CA LYS A 196 14.06 -27.05 -8.01
C LYS A 196 12.92 -26.04 -7.78
N ALA A 197 13.23 -24.78 -7.50
CA ALA A 197 12.20 -23.78 -7.27
C ALA A 197 11.37 -23.52 -8.54
N ILE A 198 12.01 -23.47 -9.70
CA ILE A 198 11.32 -23.33 -10.99
C ILE A 198 10.50 -24.57 -11.32
N GLU A 199 11.04 -25.75 -11.06
CA GLU A 199 10.33 -27.02 -11.29
C GLU A 199 9.06 -27.14 -10.44
N GLU A 200 9.10 -26.74 -9.17
CA GLU A 200 7.92 -26.76 -8.30
C GLU A 200 6.90 -25.69 -8.68
N LEU A 201 7.33 -24.46 -8.99
CA LEU A 201 6.43 -23.41 -9.48
C LEU A 201 5.72 -23.82 -10.78
N ARG A 202 6.41 -24.52 -11.69
CA ARG A 202 5.83 -24.97 -12.96
C ARG A 202 4.70 -25.98 -12.78
N LYS A 203 4.62 -26.67 -11.64
CA LYS A 203 3.54 -27.63 -11.35
C LYS A 203 2.24 -26.94 -10.96
N LEU A 204 2.29 -25.67 -10.58
CA LEU A 204 1.10 -24.91 -10.18
C LEU A 204 0.22 -24.59 -11.40
N PRO A 205 -1.10 -24.77 -11.31
CA PRO A 205 -2.02 -24.29 -12.33
C PRO A 205 -1.98 -22.76 -12.42
N ASN A 206 -2.52 -22.18 -13.48
CA ASN A 206 -2.64 -20.72 -13.65
C ASN A 206 -1.34 -19.91 -13.45
N THR A 207 -0.19 -20.57 -13.64
CA THR A 207 1.13 -20.01 -13.33
C THR A 207 1.94 -19.79 -14.60
N ARG A 208 2.48 -18.57 -14.76
CA ARG A 208 3.35 -18.19 -15.88
C ARG A 208 4.72 -17.78 -15.35
N ILE A 209 5.75 -18.49 -15.76
CA ILE A 209 7.13 -18.24 -15.34
C ILE A 209 7.93 -17.78 -16.55
N LYS A 210 8.59 -16.62 -16.44
CA LYS A 210 9.56 -16.14 -17.42
C LYS A 210 10.92 -15.97 -16.76
N VAL A 211 11.92 -16.62 -17.33
CA VAL A 211 13.32 -16.52 -16.88
C VAL A 211 14.11 -15.78 -17.96
N SER A 212 14.70 -14.64 -17.60
CA SER A 212 15.68 -13.97 -18.45
C SER A 212 17.01 -14.72 -18.38
N TYR A 213 17.47 -15.19 -19.54
CA TYR A 213 18.80 -15.78 -19.70
C TYR A 213 19.85 -14.76 -20.14
N ASP A 214 19.48 -13.47 -20.25
CA ASP A 214 20.43 -12.42 -20.60
C ASP A 214 21.36 -12.14 -19.41
N THR A 215 22.52 -12.78 -19.46
CA THR A 215 23.55 -12.63 -18.43
C THR A 215 24.54 -11.50 -18.71
N LYS A 216 24.39 -10.77 -19.83
CA LYS A 216 25.44 -9.83 -20.31
C LYS A 216 24.96 -8.38 -20.41
N ARG A 217 23.69 -8.12 -20.74
CA ARG A 217 23.20 -6.76 -21.01
C ARG A 217 22.32 -6.19 -19.91
N THR A 218 21.48 -7.01 -19.28
CA THR A 218 20.52 -6.53 -18.28
C THR A 218 20.73 -7.19 -16.93
N ARG A 219 21.27 -6.43 -15.98
CA ARG A 219 21.40 -6.86 -14.58
C ARG A 219 20.08 -6.61 -13.83
N LEU A 220 19.07 -7.44 -14.09
CA LEU A 220 17.79 -7.34 -13.40
C LEU A 220 17.99 -7.68 -11.91
N HIS A 221 17.99 -6.65 -11.06
CA HIS A 221 18.12 -6.79 -9.60
C HIS A 221 16.93 -6.23 -8.83
N ALA A 222 15.79 -6.01 -9.49
CA ALA A 222 14.56 -5.61 -8.80
C ALA A 222 13.98 -6.77 -7.97
N LYS A 223 13.30 -6.42 -6.88
CA LYS A 223 12.48 -7.33 -6.07
C LYS A 223 11.17 -6.62 -5.78
N THR A 224 10.11 -7.17 -6.34
CA THR A 224 8.77 -6.62 -6.21
C THR A 224 7.76 -7.74 -6.17
N TYR A 225 6.84 -7.66 -5.22
CA TYR A 225 5.72 -8.57 -5.04
C TYR A 225 4.46 -7.72 -5.11
N VAL A 226 3.61 -7.94 -6.11
CA VAL A 226 2.38 -7.17 -6.31
C VAL A 226 1.18 -8.08 -6.19
N PHE A 227 0.26 -7.70 -5.32
CA PHE A 227 -0.96 -8.42 -5.00
C PHE A 227 -2.16 -7.60 -5.45
N TYR A 228 -2.77 -8.02 -6.55
CA TYR A 228 -3.91 -7.33 -7.14
C TYR A 228 -5.20 -7.87 -6.55
N ARG A 229 -6.12 -6.95 -6.25
CA ARG A 229 -7.46 -7.26 -5.77
C ARG A 229 -8.49 -6.60 -6.67
N ASP A 230 -9.59 -7.28 -6.92
CA ASP A 230 -10.71 -6.73 -7.69
C ASP A 230 -11.38 -5.56 -6.96
N THR A 231 -11.16 -5.46 -5.64
CA THR A 231 -11.60 -4.32 -4.79
C THR A 231 -10.83 -3.01 -5.06
N GLY A 232 -9.76 -3.05 -5.86
CA GLY A 232 -8.91 -1.88 -6.13
C GLY A 232 -7.77 -1.66 -5.13
N PHE A 233 -7.78 -2.35 -3.97
CA PHE A 233 -6.72 -2.28 -2.95
C PHE A 233 -5.51 -3.15 -3.31
N THR A 234 -4.79 -2.74 -4.35
CA THR A 234 -3.53 -3.39 -4.76
C THR A 234 -2.41 -3.00 -3.82
N THR A 235 -1.68 -4.00 -3.32
CA THR A 235 -0.49 -3.80 -2.49
C THR A 235 0.76 -4.22 -3.25
N ALA A 236 1.86 -3.52 -3.00
CA ALA A 236 3.15 -3.81 -3.59
C ALA A 236 4.26 -3.73 -2.54
N TYR A 237 5.02 -4.82 -2.41
CA TYR A 237 6.20 -4.88 -1.56
C TYR A 237 7.42 -4.66 -2.46
N VAL A 238 8.15 -3.58 -2.22
CA VAL A 238 9.34 -3.20 -3.00
C VAL A 238 10.52 -3.07 -2.05
N GLY A 239 11.61 -3.77 -2.32
CA GLY A 239 12.76 -3.74 -1.42
C GLY A 239 13.95 -4.57 -1.90
N SER A 240 14.82 -4.93 -0.97
CA SER A 240 16.02 -5.76 -1.20
C SER A 240 15.74 -7.26 -1.10
N SER A 241 14.61 -7.66 -0.52
CA SER A 241 14.27 -9.04 -0.18
C SER A 241 13.93 -9.91 -1.38
N ASN A 242 14.77 -10.91 -1.66
CA ASN A 242 14.45 -12.00 -2.61
C ASN A 242 13.69 -13.14 -1.91
N LEU A 243 13.14 -14.09 -2.67
CA LEU A 243 12.55 -15.33 -2.15
C LEU A 243 13.64 -16.25 -1.57
N SER A 244 14.08 -15.99 -0.34
CA SER A 244 15.06 -16.80 0.37
C SER A 244 14.79 -16.79 1.87
N ASN A 245 15.15 -17.87 2.57
CA ASN A 245 14.92 -17.97 4.01
C ASN A 245 15.53 -16.80 4.79
N ALA A 246 16.74 -16.38 4.44
CA ALA A 246 17.42 -15.28 5.10
C ALA A 246 16.69 -13.95 4.91
N ALA A 247 16.19 -13.67 3.70
CA ALA A 247 15.47 -12.43 3.41
C ALA A 247 14.04 -12.42 3.95
N PHE A 248 13.48 -13.57 4.30
CA PHE A 248 12.11 -13.70 4.80
C PHE A 248 12.03 -13.81 6.32
N LEU A 249 13.10 -14.28 6.98
CA LEU A 249 13.16 -14.43 8.44
C LEU A 249 14.03 -13.39 9.14
N HIS A 250 14.89 -12.66 8.42
CA HIS A 250 15.85 -11.71 9.00
C HIS A 250 15.72 -10.29 8.44
N LEU A 251 14.61 -10.01 7.74
CA LEU A 251 14.16 -8.68 7.31
C LEU A 251 12.71 -8.47 7.74
#